data_AF-A0A919SNQ0-F1
#
_entry.id   AF-A0A919SNQ0-F1
#
_cell.length_a   1.000
_cell.length_b   1.000
_cell.length_c   1.000
_cell.angle_alpha   90.00
_cell.angle_beta   90.00
_cell.angle_gamma   90.00
#
_symmetry.space_group_name_H-M   'P 1'
#
loop_
_entity.id
_entity.type
_entity.pdbx_description
1 polymer ?
#
loop_
_entity_poly.entity_id
_entity_poly.type
_entity_poly.pdbx_seq_one_letter_code
_entity_poly.pdbx_strand_id
1 'polypeptide(L)'
;MQDIISRMRAKKQDEGFTLIELLVVVVIIGVLVAIAVPVYLNYRQGAADKSAQSDVRGAISAVEQYYTENGNAYPNAAVNVDNKDGETSSKELATGSSQKFTVSDKTELQYVPGANGAYKICATNDGGSGKFYLYDSTQGGSVTESDDLSTTNFGTCGGTAPTTP
;
A
#
# COMPACT_ATOMS: atom_id res chain seq x y z
N MET A 1 56.60 -28.51 -48.80
CA MET A 1 55.63 -27.41 -48.99
C MET A 1 54.19 -27.94 -48.97
N GLN A 2 53.85 -28.88 -48.07
CA GLN A 2 52.50 -29.48 -47.99
C GLN A 2 51.87 -29.44 -46.57
N ASP A 3 52.62 -29.06 -45.53
CA ASP A 3 52.12 -29.08 -44.14
C ASP A 3 51.43 -27.80 -43.65
N ILE A 4 51.31 -26.77 -44.48
CA ILE A 4 50.68 -25.50 -44.07
C ILE A 4 49.15 -25.52 -44.26
N ILE A 5 48.62 -26.43 -45.07
CA ILE A 5 47.19 -26.47 -45.41
C ILE A 5 46.34 -27.21 -44.35
N SER A 6 46.95 -28.06 -43.52
CA SER A 6 46.21 -28.93 -42.58
C SER A 6 45.78 -28.28 -41.26
N ARG A 7 46.19 -27.03 -40.97
CA ARG A 7 45.91 -26.38 -39.67
C ARG A 7 44.75 -25.39 -39.64
N MET A 8 44.13 -25.04 -40.78
CA MET A 8 43.05 -24.04 -40.81
C MET A 8 41.62 -24.62 -40.91
N ARG A 9 41.44 -25.93 -40.75
CA ARG A 9 40.12 -26.57 -40.91
C ARG A 9 39.59 -27.29 -39.68
N ALA A 10 40.00 -26.88 -38.48
CA ALA A 10 39.10 -26.96 -37.33
C ALA A 10 38.09 -25.81 -37.45
N LYS A 11 37.19 -25.93 -38.43
CA LYS A 11 36.07 -25.00 -38.62
C LYS A 11 35.21 -25.17 -37.38
N LYS A 12 35.38 -24.27 -36.40
CA LYS A 12 34.47 -24.14 -35.27
C LYS A 12 33.07 -24.05 -35.90
N GLN A 13 32.28 -25.10 -35.71
CA GLN A 13 30.91 -25.12 -36.18
C GLN A 13 30.19 -24.13 -35.27
N ASP A 14 30.12 -22.87 -35.69
CA ASP A 14 29.20 -21.92 -35.11
C ASP A 14 27.80 -22.41 -35.52
N GLU A 15 27.24 -23.31 -34.70
CA GLU A 15 25.84 -23.70 -34.74
C GLU A 15 25.02 -22.46 -34.36
N GLY A 16 24.64 -21.67 -35.37
CA GLY A 16 23.73 -20.55 -35.19
C GLY A 16 22.35 -21.05 -34.80
N PHE A 17 21.73 -20.37 -33.82
CA PHE A 17 20.32 -20.57 -33.47
C PHE A 17 19.45 -20.51 -34.72
N THR A 18 18.58 -21.50 -34.89
CA THR A 18 17.63 -21.47 -36.00
C THR A 18 16.53 -20.43 -35.72
N LEU A 19 16.05 -19.75 -36.77
CA LEU A 19 14.93 -18.80 -36.62
C LEU A 19 13.67 -19.49 -36.06
N ILE A 20 13.49 -20.78 -36.37
CA ILE A 20 12.36 -21.56 -35.88
C ILE A 20 12.46 -21.88 -34.38
N GLU A 21 13.66 -22.11 -33.84
CA GLU A 21 13.87 -22.29 -32.41
C GLU A 21 13.47 -21.03 -31.64
N LEU A 22 13.91 -19.85 -32.11
CA LEU A 22 13.52 -18.60 -31.47
C LEU A 22 12.02 -18.33 -31.62
N LEU A 23 11.40 -18.72 -32.74
CA LEU A 23 9.96 -18.56 -32.95
C LEU A 23 9.14 -19.38 -31.95
N VAL A 24 9.47 -20.66 -31.76
CA VAL A 24 8.74 -21.51 -30.80
C VAL A 24 8.91 -21.00 -29.37
N VAL A 25 10.11 -20.52 -29.01
CA VAL A 25 10.39 -19.97 -27.68
C VAL A 25 9.54 -18.73 -27.40
N VAL A 26 9.46 -17.77 -28.32
CA VAL A 26 8.64 -16.56 -28.09
C VAL A 26 7.14 -16.87 -28.04
N VAL A 27 6.68 -17.89 -28.77
CA VAL A 27 5.28 -18.37 -28.69
C VAL A 27 5.00 -18.94 -27.30
N ILE A 28 5.88 -19.79 -26.77
CA ILE A 28 5.71 -20.37 -25.43
C ILE A 28 5.75 -19.27 -24.36
N ILE A 29 6.72 -18.35 -24.42
CA ILE A 29 6.81 -17.21 -23.48
C ILE A 29 5.55 -16.33 -23.58
N GLY A 30 5.03 -16.09 -24.79
CA GLY A 30 3.79 -15.34 -25.00
C GLY A 30 2.59 -15.94 -24.28
N VAL A 31 2.44 -17.27 -24.35
CA VAL A 31 1.37 -17.99 -23.62
C VAL A 31 1.56 -17.87 -22.11
N LEU A 32 2.78 -18.02 -21.61
CA LEU A 32 3.07 -17.90 -20.17
C LEU A 32 2.79 -16.49 -19.65
N VAL A 33 3.24 -15.45 -20.36
CA VAL A 33 3.04 -14.04 -19.98
C VAL A 33 1.56 -13.67 -19.96
N ALA A 34 0.77 -14.18 -20.92
CA ALA A 34 -0.67 -13.92 -20.99
C ALA A 34 -1.41 -14.35 -19.71
N ILE A 35 -1.00 -15.44 -19.07
CA ILE A 35 -1.58 -15.92 -17.81
C ILE A 35 -0.88 -15.27 -16.59
N ALA A 36 0.44 -15.13 -16.64
CA ALA A 36 1.24 -14.68 -15.51
C ALA A 36 0.96 -13.21 -15.14
N VAL A 37 0.81 -12.32 -16.12
CA VAL A 37 0.61 -10.89 -15.87
C VAL A 37 -0.66 -10.58 -15.06
N PRO A 38 -1.87 -11.02 -15.46
CA PRO A 38 -3.08 -10.72 -14.69
C PRO A 38 -3.03 -11.35 -13.29
N VAL A 39 -2.46 -12.55 -13.13
CA VAL A 39 -2.32 -13.20 -11.82
C VAL A 39 -1.35 -12.41 -10.93
N TYR A 40 -0.22 -11.98 -11.48
CA TYR A 40 0.77 -11.19 -10.75
C TYR A 40 0.20 -9.84 -10.30
N LEU A 41 -0.57 -9.16 -11.16
CA LEU A 41 -1.22 -7.90 -10.80
C LEU A 41 -2.22 -8.09 -9.64
N ASN A 42 -3.06 -9.12 -9.69
CA ASN A 42 -3.99 -9.45 -8.61
C ASN A 42 -3.25 -9.82 -7.31
N TYR A 43 -2.15 -10.58 -7.40
CA TYR A 43 -1.35 -10.94 -6.23
C TYR A 43 -0.73 -9.70 -5.57
N ARG A 44 -0.16 -8.80 -6.37
CA ARG A 44 0.40 -7.53 -5.89
C ARG A 44 -0.69 -6.67 -5.23
N GLN A 45 -1.86 -6.59 -5.83
CA GLN A 45 -3.01 -5.85 -5.30
C GLN A 45 -3.44 -6.40 -3.94
N GLY A 46 -3.62 -7.72 -3.82
CA GLY A 46 -3.96 -8.36 -2.54
C GLY A 46 -2.87 -8.23 -1.47
N ALA A 47 -1.60 -8.10 -1.85
CA ALA A 47 -0.52 -7.81 -0.92
C ALA A 47 -0.58 -6.37 -0.39
N ALA A 48 -0.87 -5.40 -1.26
CA ALA A 48 -1.08 -4.00 -0.89
C ALA A 48 -2.27 -3.84 0.08
N ASP A 49 -3.38 -4.50 -0.21
CA ASP A 49 -4.57 -4.55 0.64
C ASP A 49 -4.27 -5.09 2.05
N LYS A 50 -3.54 -6.21 2.12
CA LYS A 50 -3.10 -6.79 3.40
C LYS A 50 -2.14 -5.87 4.15
N SER A 51 -1.28 -5.13 3.44
CA SER A 51 -0.40 -4.14 4.07
C SER A 51 -1.21 -3.05 4.75
N ALA A 52 -2.18 -2.45 4.06
CA ALA A 52 -3.06 -1.44 4.64
C ALA A 52 -3.83 -1.98 5.85
N GLN A 53 -4.39 -3.19 5.76
CA GLN A 53 -5.09 -3.80 6.88
C GLN A 53 -4.16 -4.05 8.09
N SER A 54 -2.92 -4.48 7.84
CA SER A 54 -1.91 -4.69 8.89
C SER A 54 -1.50 -3.38 9.55
N ASP A 55 -1.32 -2.32 8.76
CA ASP A 55 -0.94 -1.00 9.27
C ASP A 55 -2.04 -0.41 10.16
N VAL A 56 -3.32 -0.58 9.81
CA VAL A 56 -4.44 -0.22 10.70
C VAL A 56 -4.34 -0.96 12.03
N ARG A 57 -4.08 -2.28 12.02
CA ARG A 57 -3.93 -3.06 13.26
C ARG A 57 -2.76 -2.58 14.10
N GLY A 58 -1.62 -2.29 13.47
CA GLY A 58 -0.46 -1.72 14.16
C GLY A 58 -0.77 -0.36 14.78
N ALA A 59 -1.51 0.49 14.06
CA ALA A 59 -1.94 1.79 14.57
C ALA A 59 -2.93 1.68 15.74
N ILE A 60 -3.86 0.72 15.71
CA ILE A 60 -4.73 0.43 16.89
C ILE A 60 -3.85 0.13 18.10
N SER A 61 -2.89 -0.80 17.97
CA SER A 61 -1.99 -1.14 19.07
C SER A 61 -1.19 0.06 19.58
N ALA A 62 -0.71 0.93 18.69
CA ALA A 62 0.01 2.15 19.07
C ALA A 62 -0.89 3.16 19.81
N VAL A 63 -2.14 3.31 19.37
CA VAL A 63 -3.12 4.20 20.03
C VAL A 63 -3.52 3.66 21.40
N GLU A 64 -3.72 2.35 21.55
CA GLU A 64 -3.98 1.74 22.86
C GLU A 64 -2.77 1.84 23.80
N GLN A 65 -1.56 1.68 23.28
CA GLN A 65 -0.35 1.90 24.08
C GLN A 65 -0.28 3.35 24.58
N TYR A 66 -0.52 4.33 23.69
CA TYR A 66 -0.59 5.75 24.07
C TYR A 66 -1.60 5.99 25.20
N TYR A 67 -2.79 5.40 25.10
CA TYR A 67 -3.82 5.52 26.14
C TYR A 67 -3.31 5.11 27.53
N THR A 68 -2.54 4.01 27.60
CA THR A 68 -1.98 3.53 28.87
C THR A 68 -0.85 4.40 29.41
N GLU A 69 -0.05 5.01 28.53
CA GLU A 69 1.09 5.86 28.91
C GLU A 69 0.67 7.29 29.24
N ASN A 70 -0.44 7.77 28.67
CA ASN A 70 -0.89 9.16 28.75
C ASN A 70 -2.10 9.36 29.69
N GLY A 71 -2.24 8.52 30.70
CA GLY A 71 -3.21 8.72 31.77
C GLY A 71 -4.67 8.51 31.33
N ASN A 72 -4.92 7.47 30.53
CA ASN A 72 -6.25 7.09 30.05
C ASN A 72 -6.89 8.12 29.11
N ALA A 73 -6.06 8.76 28.30
CA ALA A 73 -6.50 9.68 27.25
C ALA A 73 -5.98 9.18 25.90
N TYR A 74 -6.89 9.01 24.93
CA TYR A 74 -6.51 8.75 23.55
C TYR A 74 -5.91 10.01 22.92
N PRO A 75 -5.02 9.85 21.93
CA PRO A 75 -4.38 10.98 21.30
C PRO A 75 -5.43 11.82 20.58
N ASN A 76 -5.56 13.09 20.92
CA ASN A 76 -5.88 14.08 19.90
C ASN A 76 -4.62 14.27 19.06
N ALA A 77 -4.72 14.17 17.74
CA ALA A 77 -3.54 14.32 16.89
C ALA A 77 -3.10 15.79 16.92
N ALA A 78 -1.84 16.11 17.17
CA ALA A 78 -1.41 17.50 17.03
C ALA A 78 -1.38 17.88 15.54
N VAL A 79 -2.19 18.87 15.15
CA VAL A 79 -2.08 19.56 13.86
C VAL A 79 -1.13 20.73 14.06
N ASN A 80 -0.07 20.77 13.25
CA ASN A 80 0.74 21.98 13.11
C ASN A 80 -0.13 23.04 12.44
N VAL A 81 -0.54 24.04 13.20
CA VAL A 81 -1.19 25.23 12.68
C VAL A 81 -0.08 26.23 12.43
N ASP A 82 0.21 26.46 11.14
CA ASP A 82 1.04 27.60 10.74
C ASP A 82 0.20 28.85 10.97
N ASN A 83 0.45 29.51 12.10
CA ASN A 83 -0.12 30.82 12.34
C ASN A 83 0.49 31.80 11.32
N LYS A 84 -0.28 32.79 10.88
CA LYS A 84 0.15 33.76 9.84
C LYS A 84 1.34 34.64 10.25
N ASP A 85 1.81 34.49 11.49
CA ASP A 85 2.99 35.11 12.08
C ASP A 85 4.27 34.25 11.93
N GLY A 86 4.17 33.04 11.38
CA GLY A 86 5.31 32.13 11.19
C GLY A 86 5.63 31.25 12.40
N GLU A 87 4.78 31.26 13.42
CA GLU A 87 4.87 30.35 14.57
C GLU A 87 4.13 29.04 14.29
N THR A 88 4.83 27.90 14.38
CA THR A 88 4.20 26.58 14.34
C THR A 88 3.65 26.23 15.72
N SER A 89 2.33 26.28 15.87
CA SER A 89 1.66 25.81 17.09
C SER A 89 1.11 24.41 16.88
N SER A 90 1.37 23.49 17.81
CA SER A 90 0.69 22.19 17.87
C SER A 90 -0.70 22.39 18.48
N LYS A 91 -1.76 22.36 17.66
CA LYS A 91 -3.14 22.37 18.15
C LYS A 91 -3.69 20.95 18.06
N GLU A 92 -4.36 20.52 19.11
CA GLU A 92 -5.06 19.24 19.12
C GLU A 92 -6.14 19.14 18.02
N LEU A 93 -6.15 18.01 17.31
CA LEU A 93 -7.07 17.68 16.22
C LEU A 93 -8.47 17.67 16.81
N ALA A 94 -9.32 18.57 16.30
CA ALA A 94 -10.69 18.67 16.75
C ALA A 94 -11.46 17.38 16.44
N THR A 95 -12.43 17.03 17.28
CA THR A 95 -13.30 15.88 17.07
C THR A 95 -13.86 15.84 15.64
N GLY A 96 -13.76 14.69 14.99
CA GLY A 96 -14.21 14.48 13.61
C GLY A 96 -13.28 15.05 12.52
N SER A 97 -12.17 15.69 12.89
CA SER A 97 -11.12 16.09 11.95
C SER A 97 -10.15 14.92 11.74
N SER A 98 -9.57 14.78 10.54
CA SER A 98 -8.65 13.67 10.22
C SER A 98 -7.21 14.16 10.07
N GLN A 99 -6.23 13.42 10.60
CA GLN A 99 -4.82 13.59 10.24
C GLN A 99 -4.36 12.39 9.41
N LYS A 100 -3.76 12.68 8.26
CA LYS A 100 -3.19 11.70 7.33
C LYS A 100 -1.70 11.52 7.58
N PHE A 101 -1.22 10.30 7.48
CA PHE A 101 0.19 9.96 7.52
C PHE A 101 0.50 8.74 6.66
N THR A 102 1.67 8.73 6.06
CA THR A 102 2.15 7.59 5.27
C THR A 102 2.95 6.65 6.18
N VAL A 103 2.44 5.44 6.39
CA VAL A 103 3.06 4.44 7.31
C VAL A 103 3.98 3.50 6.56
N SER A 104 3.55 3.08 5.37
CA SER A 104 4.25 2.11 4.53
C SER A 104 4.11 2.52 3.06
N ASP A 105 4.80 1.80 2.16
CA ASP A 105 4.81 2.14 0.74
C ASP A 105 3.37 2.23 0.20
N LYS A 106 2.99 3.43 -0.26
CA LYS A 106 1.67 3.75 -0.82
C LYS A 106 0.48 3.57 0.13
N THR A 107 0.70 3.30 1.41
CA THR A 107 -0.37 3.22 2.41
C THR A 107 -0.55 4.58 3.08
N GLU A 108 -1.69 5.20 2.85
CA GLU A 108 -2.13 6.37 3.60
C GLU A 108 -3.02 5.92 4.76
N LEU A 109 -2.59 6.23 5.99
CA LEU A 109 -3.35 5.99 7.20
C LEU A 109 -3.90 7.30 7.75
N GLN A 110 -5.07 7.24 8.35
CA GLN A 110 -5.77 8.37 8.91
C GLN A 110 -6.27 8.08 10.32
N TYR A 111 -5.99 9.01 11.23
CA TYR A 111 -6.53 8.98 12.58
C TYR A 111 -7.59 10.08 12.73
N VAL A 112 -8.74 9.72 13.33
CA VAL A 112 -9.87 10.62 13.55
C VAL A 112 -10.33 10.50 15.01
N PRO A 113 -10.06 11.51 15.86
CA PRO A 113 -10.56 11.51 17.23
C PRO A 113 -12.07 11.71 17.24
N GLY A 114 -12.75 10.89 18.03
CA GLY A 114 -14.18 10.97 18.33
C GLY A 114 -14.43 11.63 19.68
N ALA A 115 -15.72 11.81 20.02
CA ALA A 115 -16.11 12.27 21.35
C ALA A 115 -15.96 11.15 22.38
N ASN A 116 -15.84 11.50 23.66
CA ASN A 116 -15.85 10.54 24.79
C ASN A 116 -14.76 9.44 24.71
N GLY A 117 -13.58 9.76 24.16
CA GLY A 117 -12.51 8.77 23.98
C GLY A 117 -12.78 7.77 22.86
N ALA A 118 -13.76 8.01 21.99
CA ALA A 118 -13.87 7.27 20.74
C ALA A 118 -12.77 7.71 19.76
N TYR A 119 -12.41 6.83 18.83
CA TYR A 119 -11.53 7.16 17.73
C TYR A 119 -11.78 6.22 16.55
N LYS A 120 -11.33 6.66 15.38
CA LYS A 120 -11.38 5.86 14.15
C LYS A 120 -10.01 5.87 13.49
N ILE A 121 -9.63 4.73 12.93
CA ILE A 121 -8.43 4.56 12.14
C ILE A 121 -8.85 4.03 10.78
N CYS A 122 -8.34 4.65 9.71
CA CYS A 122 -8.64 4.25 8.35
C CYS A 122 -7.35 4.15 7.54
N ALA A 123 -7.23 3.20 6.63
CA ALA A 123 -6.14 3.17 5.68
C ALA A 123 -6.60 2.79 4.27
N THR A 124 -5.86 3.28 3.28
CA THR A 124 -5.95 2.81 1.89
C THR A 124 -4.55 2.64 1.32
N ASN A 125 -4.39 1.73 0.37
CA ASN A 125 -3.15 1.58 -0.38
C ASN A 125 -3.40 1.86 -1.87
N ASP A 126 -2.61 2.77 -2.46
CA ASP A 126 -2.73 3.15 -3.88
C ASP A 126 -2.37 2.01 -4.85
N GLY A 127 -1.63 1.00 -4.41
CA GLY A 127 -1.41 -0.24 -5.13
C GLY A 127 -2.48 -1.32 -4.92
N GLY A 128 -3.47 -1.05 -4.07
CA GLY A 128 -4.51 -1.99 -3.63
C GLY A 128 -5.76 -1.99 -4.50
N SER A 129 -6.84 -2.57 -3.96
CA SER A 129 -8.14 -2.72 -4.63
C SER A 129 -8.99 -1.45 -4.66
N GLY A 130 -8.46 -0.33 -4.18
CA GLY A 130 -9.22 0.92 -4.05
C GLY A 130 -10.12 0.97 -2.82
N LYS A 131 -10.01 -0.04 -1.94
CA LYS A 131 -10.82 -0.15 -0.73
C LYS A 131 -10.20 0.58 0.45
N PHE A 132 -11.05 0.84 1.44
CA PHE A 132 -10.66 1.37 2.72
C PHE A 132 -10.72 0.29 3.79
N TYR A 133 -9.75 0.29 4.68
CA TYR A 133 -9.69 -0.57 5.85
C TYR A 133 -9.88 0.29 7.09
N LEU A 134 -10.90 -0.01 7.90
CA LEU A 134 -11.34 0.86 8.98
C LEU A 134 -11.42 0.11 10.31
N TYR A 135 -11.19 0.86 11.38
CA TYR A 135 -11.50 0.47 12.74
C TYR A 135 -12.22 1.61 13.44
N ASP A 136 -13.34 1.29 14.08
CA ASP A 136 -14.14 2.21 14.90
C ASP A 136 -14.15 1.68 16.33
N SER A 137 -13.56 2.45 17.26
CA SER A 137 -13.44 2.01 18.66
C SER A 137 -14.79 1.91 19.38
N THR A 138 -15.86 2.53 18.86
CA THR A 138 -17.20 2.42 19.45
C THR A 138 -17.91 1.12 19.10
N GLN A 139 -17.59 0.55 17.94
CA GLN A 139 -18.05 -0.78 17.56
C GLN A 139 -17.12 -1.87 18.09
N GLY A 140 -15.82 -1.54 18.22
CA GLY A 140 -14.78 -2.48 18.56
C GLY A 140 -14.61 -3.57 17.51
N GLY A 141 -13.93 -4.67 17.89
CA GLY A 141 -13.78 -5.84 17.02
C GLY A 141 -12.62 -5.74 16.02
N SER A 142 -12.82 -6.28 14.82
CA SER A 142 -11.78 -6.39 13.78
C SER A 142 -11.83 -5.25 12.78
N VAL A 143 -10.71 -5.00 12.09
CA VAL A 143 -10.63 -4.07 10.97
C VAL A 143 -11.60 -4.52 9.87
N THR A 144 -12.52 -3.63 9.49
CA THR A 144 -13.52 -3.84 8.44
C THR A 144 -13.06 -3.24 7.13
N GLU A 145 -13.64 -3.73 6.04
CA GLU A 145 -13.44 -3.21 4.70
C GLU A 145 -14.65 -2.33 4.33
N SER A 146 -14.42 -1.21 3.65
CA SER A 146 -15.48 -0.35 3.13
C SER A 146 -15.10 0.21 1.75
N ASP A 147 -16.10 0.33 0.89
CA ASP A 147 -16.01 1.01 -0.40
C ASP A 147 -16.31 2.52 -0.29
N ASP A 148 -16.88 2.96 0.83
CA ASP A 148 -17.21 4.36 1.09
C ASP A 148 -16.60 4.87 2.40
N LEU A 149 -16.07 6.09 2.31
CA LEU A 149 -15.48 6.86 3.40
C LEU A 149 -16.49 7.87 3.98
N SER A 150 -17.60 8.07 3.28
CA SER A 150 -18.74 8.88 3.67
C SER A 150 -19.65 8.05 4.59
N THR A 151 -19.98 8.60 5.76
CA THR A 151 -20.94 8.05 6.75
C THR A 151 -20.48 6.89 7.64
N THR A 152 -19.44 7.11 8.43
CA THR A 152 -19.25 6.39 9.71
C THR A 152 -19.17 7.40 10.86
N ASN A 153 -19.69 7.06 12.06
CA ASN A 153 -20.14 7.90 13.19
C ASN A 153 -19.27 9.12 13.67
N PHE A 154 -18.08 9.35 13.12
CA PHE A 154 -17.09 10.33 13.60
C PHE A 154 -16.38 11.09 12.47
N GLY A 155 -17.09 11.54 11.45
CA GLY A 155 -16.48 12.25 10.31
C GLY A 155 -15.85 11.31 9.29
N THR A 156 -15.66 11.83 8.08
CA THR A 156 -15.04 11.10 6.96
C THR A 156 -13.56 10.95 7.25
N CYS A 157 -13.02 9.73 7.18
CA CYS A 157 -11.62 9.66 6.79
C CYS A 157 -11.55 10.41 5.45
N GLY A 158 -10.63 11.34 5.27
CA GLY A 158 -10.58 12.16 4.06
C GLY A 158 -9.80 11.45 2.98
N GLY A 159 -10.34 11.12 1.83
CA GLY A 159 -9.53 10.58 0.74
C GLY A 159 -10.38 10.23 -0.47
N THR A 160 -9.98 10.72 -1.64
CA THR A 160 -10.42 10.09 -2.88
C THR A 160 -9.85 8.68 -2.88
N ALA A 161 -10.71 7.67 -3.10
CA ALA A 161 -10.23 6.32 -3.39
C ALA A 161 -9.09 6.43 -4.42
N PRO A 162 -7.98 5.69 -4.27
CA PRO A 162 -6.89 5.77 -5.22
C PRO A 162 -7.47 5.52 -6.60
N THR A 163 -7.27 6.48 -7.50
CA THR A 163 -7.77 6.39 -8.86
C THR A 163 -7.00 5.24 -9.50
N THR A 164 -7.66 4.09 -9.66
CA THR A 164 -7.15 2.96 -10.42
C THR A 164 -6.50 3.49 -11.71
N PRO A 165 -5.22 3.18 -11.98
CA PRO A 165 -4.56 3.59 -13.21
C PRO A 165 -5.19 2.94 -14.45
#